data_AF-A0A1Y1LYV0-F1
#
_entry.id   AF-A0A1Y1LYV0-F1
#
_cell.length_a   1.000
_cell.length_b   1.000
_cell.length_c   1.000
_cell.angle_alpha   90.00
_cell.angle_beta   90.00
_cell.angle_gamma   90.00
#
_symmetry.space_group_name_H-M   'P 1'
#
loop_
_entity.id
_entity.type
_entity.pdbx_description
1 polymer ?
#
loop_
_entity_poly.entity_id
_entity_poly.type
_entity_poly.pdbx_seq_one_letter_code
_entity_poly.pdbx_strand_id
1 'polypeptide(L)'
;TDVSTDKLLCINIKDYSVKSNAIKLQFLTFVSVTKTTAEDLYNAVTDYLLANKFHLQNLLGIGTDGANNMCGEHNSLYTLLKKNLNLNNLVLVKCICHSLHLCTSKASEVFSDEIDFLLRETYSWFRHSALRLSKYKEIYSLINLDSKFTKFVQLSSTRWLSRYKAVQKILSQYLELETFFNIHADKERCHTAKLLSNAYTDKKNKVILTFIQPILKQISCLNAYFQKQGIDYYLAFQEINVLIWTLVRQIIKPTLITHFKENLDLLKNSMLFEQNYLRLESCDFGYEFEQELKSSNLSLETATEIRRKARDFIKELILELIKRMPSHLNIFSQVKMISPKVILNPLRPKYVELPLKLVPNINISDMEVQYRQLLNVEWDQVFPENIPEDTVEFWQKVITLKNAAGQLLYKDISLFAFALLTLPSSNAAVERSFSMMNIVKSKLRNQMMLNLLNSIVFIRAYFNVNSICCKSFEPTKDMFSAFNSKMYQNNSEISDVDDDTNNINYVDDVILLCNETL
;
A
#
# COMPACT_ATOMS: atom_id res chain seq x y z
N THR A 1 12.94 5.29 10.97
CA THR A 1 12.59 4.35 12.05
C THR A 1 12.63 5.15 13.31
N ASP A 2 11.48 5.21 13.99
CA ASP A 2 11.37 5.83 15.30
C ASP A 2 12.41 5.19 16.24
N VAL A 3 13.00 6.01 17.10
CA VAL A 3 14.01 5.58 18.08
C VAL A 3 13.32 5.12 19.38
N SER A 4 12.02 5.39 19.54
CA SER A 4 11.23 4.88 20.67
C SER A 4 10.86 3.39 20.50
N THR A 5 10.82 2.66 21.60
CA THR A 5 10.38 1.26 21.69
C THR A 5 8.86 1.11 21.66
N ASP A 6 8.13 2.22 21.68
CA ASP A 6 6.66 2.24 21.74
C ASP A 6 6.03 1.76 20.43
N LYS A 7 5.05 0.86 20.55
CA LYS A 7 4.22 0.46 19.41
C LYS A 7 3.06 1.43 19.28
N LEU A 8 2.89 1.98 18.08
CA LEU A 8 1.84 2.96 17.79
C LEU A 8 0.84 2.36 16.81
N LEU A 9 -0.45 2.44 17.17
CA LEU A 9 -1.57 2.20 16.28
C LEU A 9 -1.97 3.52 15.61
N CYS A 10 -1.91 3.59 14.28
CA CYS A 10 -2.36 4.75 13.52
C CYS A 10 -3.79 4.53 13.03
N ILE A 11 -4.67 5.49 13.29
CA ILE A 11 -6.07 5.45 12.86
C ILE A 11 -6.32 6.61 11.87
N ASN A 12 -6.79 6.26 10.68
CA ASN A 12 -7.27 7.21 9.68
C ASN A 12 -8.73 6.88 9.34
N ILE A 13 -9.52 7.91 9.04
CA ILE A 13 -10.92 7.76 8.64
C ILE A 13 -11.12 8.24 7.22
N LYS A 14 -11.97 7.53 6.47
CA LYS A 14 -12.45 7.93 5.16
C LYS A 14 -13.97 8.05 5.23
N ASP A 15 -14.49 9.24 5.02
CA ASP A 15 -15.92 9.54 5.15
C ASP A 15 -16.39 10.47 4.02
N TYR A 16 -17.71 10.54 3.85
CA TYR A 16 -18.33 11.55 3.01
C TYR A 16 -18.89 12.66 3.89
N SER A 17 -18.36 13.87 3.73
CA SER A 17 -18.79 15.03 4.49
C SER A 17 -19.90 15.75 3.74
N VAL A 18 -21.12 15.68 4.27
CA VAL A 18 -22.30 16.38 3.73
C VAL A 18 -22.07 17.89 3.68
N LYS A 19 -21.40 18.46 4.69
CA LYS A 19 -21.13 19.91 4.78
C LYS A 19 -20.27 20.43 3.63
N SER A 20 -19.25 19.67 3.24
CA SER A 20 -18.37 20.06 2.13
C SER A 20 -18.68 19.36 0.82
N ASN A 21 -19.74 18.53 0.78
CA ASN A 21 -20.07 17.64 -0.33
C ASN A 21 -18.84 16.93 -0.90
N ALA A 22 -18.01 16.31 -0.04
CA ALA A 22 -16.74 15.73 -0.47
C ALA A 22 -16.36 14.50 0.35
N ILE A 23 -15.73 13.53 -0.32
CA ILE A 23 -15.08 12.40 0.35
C ILE A 23 -13.76 12.89 0.91
N LYS A 24 -13.55 12.68 2.21
CA LYS A 24 -12.35 13.11 2.92
C LYS A 24 -11.66 11.88 3.50
N LEU A 25 -10.34 11.86 3.40
CA LEU A 25 -9.47 10.87 4.03
C LEU A 25 -8.59 11.62 5.03
N GLN A 26 -8.83 11.43 6.31
CA GLN A 26 -8.24 12.23 7.37
C GLN A 26 -7.49 11.35 8.37
N PHE A 27 -6.40 11.90 8.90
CA PHE A 27 -5.73 11.35 10.06
C PHE A 27 -6.59 11.62 11.30
N LEU A 28 -6.83 10.60 12.13
CA LEU A 28 -7.51 10.77 13.41
C LEU A 28 -6.49 10.87 14.53
N THR A 29 -5.69 9.82 14.75
CA THR A 29 -4.77 9.76 15.89
C THR A 29 -3.73 8.65 15.73
N PHE A 30 -2.65 8.77 16.51
CA PHE A 30 -1.85 7.65 16.97
C PHE A 30 -2.22 7.29 18.40
N VAL A 31 -2.41 6.00 18.66
CA VAL A 31 -2.64 5.44 19.99
C VAL A 31 -1.43 4.60 20.38
N SER A 32 -0.87 4.81 21.57
CA SER A 32 0.16 3.93 22.11
C SER A 32 -0.47 2.64 22.58
N VAL A 33 0.11 1.50 22.17
CA VAL A 33 -0.34 0.17 22.56
C VAL A 33 0.84 -0.63 23.09
N THR A 34 0.75 -1.12 24.33
CA THR A 34 1.83 -1.94 24.93
C THR A 34 1.86 -3.33 24.31
N LYS A 35 0.67 -3.93 24.16
CA LYS A 35 0.44 -5.21 23.50
C LYS A 35 -0.36 -5.00 22.22
N THR A 36 -0.06 -5.81 21.21
CA THR A 36 -0.72 -5.78 19.90
C THR A 36 -1.58 -7.02 19.72
N THR A 37 -2.32 -7.43 20.75
CA THR A 37 -3.30 -8.51 20.60
C THR A 37 -4.58 -7.99 19.93
N ALA A 38 -5.41 -8.88 19.42
CA ALA A 38 -6.68 -8.51 18.80
C ALA A 38 -7.58 -7.69 19.74
N GLU A 39 -7.63 -8.05 21.02
CA GLU A 39 -8.46 -7.41 22.04
C GLU A 39 -7.95 -6.01 22.40
N ASP A 40 -6.64 -5.86 22.61
CA ASP A 40 -6.02 -4.55 22.91
C ASP A 40 -6.30 -3.56 21.77
N LEU A 41 -6.17 -4.02 20.52
CA LEU A 41 -6.44 -3.22 19.33
C LEU A 41 -7.92 -2.89 19.19
N TYR A 42 -8.81 -3.82 19.51
CA TYR A 42 -10.26 -3.59 19.50
C TYR A 42 -10.63 -2.51 20.51
N ASN A 43 -10.21 -2.65 21.77
CA ASN A 43 -10.49 -1.68 22.83
C ASN A 43 -9.94 -0.29 22.47
N ALA A 44 -8.67 -0.22 22.05
CA ALA A 44 -8.04 1.04 21.64
C ALA A 44 -8.82 1.77 20.52
N VAL A 45 -9.33 1.03 19.53
CA VAL A 45 -10.14 1.60 18.45
C VAL A 45 -11.52 2.02 18.95
N THR A 46 -12.23 1.15 19.67
CA THR A 46 -13.60 1.45 20.12
C THR A 46 -13.62 2.58 21.14
N ASP A 47 -12.69 2.60 22.08
CA ASP A 47 -12.62 3.62 23.13
C ASP A 47 -12.36 5.00 22.51
N TYR A 48 -11.42 5.07 21.55
CA TYR A 48 -11.16 6.31 20.82
C TYR A 48 -12.38 6.78 20.02
N LEU A 49 -13.04 5.88 19.29
CA LEU A 49 -14.21 6.22 18.49
C LEU A 49 -15.38 6.69 19.36
N LEU A 50 -15.65 6.01 20.48
CA LEU A 50 -16.71 6.37 21.42
C LEU A 50 -16.40 7.70 22.12
N ALA A 51 -15.18 7.92 22.59
CA ALA A 51 -14.75 9.18 23.21
C ALA A 51 -14.94 10.38 22.26
N ASN A 52 -14.75 10.17 20.96
CA ASN A 52 -14.94 11.19 19.93
C ASN A 52 -16.36 11.18 19.31
N LYS A 53 -17.32 10.49 19.94
CA LYS A 53 -18.75 10.48 19.57
C LYS A 53 -19.02 9.91 18.16
N PHE A 54 -18.19 9.01 17.67
CA PHE A 54 -18.48 8.28 16.43
C PHE A 54 -19.52 7.19 16.67
N HIS A 55 -20.48 7.09 15.76
CA HIS A 55 -21.45 5.99 15.75
C HIS A 55 -20.82 4.74 15.15
N LEU A 56 -20.50 3.75 15.99
CA LEU A 56 -19.86 2.50 15.58
C LEU A 56 -20.66 1.69 14.53
N GLN A 57 -21.99 1.88 14.47
CA GLN A 57 -22.86 1.25 13.47
C GLN A 57 -22.64 1.78 12.04
N ASN A 58 -21.97 2.92 11.90
CA ASN A 58 -21.66 3.50 10.58
C ASN A 58 -20.33 2.99 10.00
N LEU A 59 -19.65 2.06 10.68
CA LEU A 59 -18.42 1.46 10.18
C LEU A 59 -18.73 0.50 9.02
N LEU A 60 -18.47 0.96 7.80
CA LEU A 60 -18.70 0.19 6.58
C LEU A 60 -17.57 -0.78 6.26
N GLY A 61 -16.32 -0.39 6.56
CA GLY A 61 -15.16 -1.23 6.30
C GLY A 61 -13.90 -0.80 7.04
N ILE A 62 -12.95 -1.72 7.10
CA ILE A 62 -11.64 -1.53 7.72
C ILE A 62 -10.53 -1.89 6.74
N GLY A 63 -9.55 -0.97 6.61
CA GLY A 63 -8.33 -1.16 5.83
C GLY A 63 -7.15 -1.50 6.73
N THR A 64 -6.46 -2.62 6.52
CA THR A 64 -5.33 -3.06 7.37
C THR A 64 -4.12 -3.51 6.54
N ASP A 65 -2.97 -3.68 7.17
CA ASP A 65 -1.76 -4.23 6.54
C ASP A 65 -1.81 -5.75 6.33
N GLY A 66 -2.83 -6.43 6.83
CA GLY A 66 -3.00 -7.87 6.71
C GLY A 66 -2.34 -8.69 7.82
N ALA A 67 -1.91 -8.07 8.92
CA ALA A 67 -1.38 -8.79 10.08
C ALA A 67 -2.45 -9.69 10.75
N ASN A 68 -2.04 -10.84 11.29
CA ASN A 68 -2.98 -11.83 11.86
C ASN A 68 -3.83 -11.28 13.02
N ASN A 69 -3.26 -10.42 13.87
CA ASN A 69 -3.99 -9.73 14.93
C ASN A 69 -5.03 -8.71 14.39
N MET A 70 -4.86 -8.22 13.16
CA MET A 70 -5.77 -7.27 12.50
C MET A 70 -6.85 -7.97 11.67
N CYS A 71 -6.51 -9.08 11.00
CA CYS A 71 -7.40 -9.73 10.02
C CYS A 71 -7.42 -11.27 10.04
N GLY A 72 -6.93 -11.90 11.11
CA GLY A 72 -7.01 -13.36 11.32
C GLY A 72 -8.46 -13.86 11.36
N GLU A 73 -8.66 -15.10 10.91
CA GLU A 73 -9.98 -15.70 10.69
C GLU A 73 -10.78 -15.95 11.98
N HIS A 74 -10.09 -16.25 13.08
CA HIS A 74 -10.73 -16.63 14.34
C HIS A 74 -10.67 -15.53 15.40
N ASN A 75 -9.53 -14.86 15.55
CA ASN A 75 -9.35 -13.80 16.55
C ASN A 75 -8.53 -12.65 15.99
N SER A 76 -9.20 -11.55 15.66
CA SER A 76 -8.59 -10.35 15.12
C SER A 76 -9.45 -9.12 15.39
N LEU A 77 -8.87 -7.93 15.25
CA LEU A 77 -9.62 -6.67 15.30
C LEU A 77 -10.87 -6.73 14.41
N TYR A 78 -10.74 -7.24 13.18
CA TYR A 78 -11.87 -7.39 12.26
C TYR A 78 -12.95 -8.33 12.80
N THR A 79 -12.60 -9.52 13.30
CA THR A 79 -13.59 -10.47 13.79
C THR A 79 -14.28 -9.99 15.06
N LEU A 80 -13.54 -9.29 15.93
CA LEU A 80 -14.08 -8.66 17.14
C LEU A 80 -15.03 -7.50 16.83
N LEU A 81 -14.66 -6.60 15.90
CA LEU A 81 -15.56 -5.53 15.44
C LEU A 81 -16.84 -6.12 14.85
N LYS A 82 -16.73 -7.15 14.01
CA LYS A 82 -17.88 -7.80 13.39
C LYS A 82 -18.80 -8.45 14.41
N LYS A 83 -18.24 -9.20 15.37
CA LYS A 83 -18.99 -9.95 16.39
C LYS A 83 -19.58 -9.04 17.47
N ASN A 84 -18.77 -8.18 18.07
CA ASN A 84 -19.19 -7.41 19.24
C ASN A 84 -20.08 -6.22 18.89
N LEU A 85 -19.95 -5.66 17.68
CA LEU A 85 -20.77 -4.54 17.21
C LEU A 85 -21.92 -4.96 16.28
N ASN A 86 -22.10 -6.27 16.04
CA ASN A 86 -23.09 -6.85 15.13
C ASN A 86 -23.01 -6.32 13.67
N LEU A 87 -21.79 -6.01 13.20
CA LEU A 87 -21.55 -5.44 11.87
C LEU A 87 -21.44 -6.54 10.80
N ASN A 88 -22.54 -7.21 10.48
CA ASN A 88 -22.56 -8.37 9.56
C ASN A 88 -21.98 -8.07 8.16
N ASN A 89 -22.10 -6.82 7.71
CA ASN A 89 -21.66 -6.36 6.40
C ASN A 89 -20.32 -5.60 6.42
N LEU A 90 -19.57 -5.65 7.53
CA LEU A 90 -18.26 -4.99 7.64
C LEU A 90 -17.29 -5.55 6.59
N VAL A 91 -16.79 -4.65 5.75
CA VAL A 91 -15.86 -4.97 4.67
C VAL A 91 -14.42 -4.93 5.17
N LEU A 92 -13.66 -6.00 4.96
CA LEU A 92 -12.23 -6.04 5.26
C LEU A 92 -11.43 -5.82 3.97
N VAL A 93 -10.57 -4.80 3.98
CA VAL A 93 -9.59 -4.55 2.90
C VAL A 93 -8.18 -4.71 3.43
N LYS A 94 -7.47 -5.74 2.96
CA LYS A 94 -6.06 -5.95 3.27
C LYS A 94 -5.22 -5.14 2.30
N CYS A 95 -4.06 -4.70 2.75
CA CYS A 95 -3.17 -3.89 1.95
C CYS A 95 -2.66 -4.66 0.73
N ILE A 96 -3.02 -4.19 -0.46
CA ILE A 96 -2.57 -4.75 -1.73
C ILE A 96 -1.05 -4.59 -1.90
N CYS A 97 -0.50 -3.44 -1.52
CA CYS A 97 0.95 -3.18 -1.57
C CYS A 97 1.74 -4.20 -0.74
N HIS A 98 1.25 -4.50 0.46
CA HIS A 98 1.83 -5.50 1.35
C HIS A 98 1.59 -6.93 0.82
N SER A 99 0.41 -7.22 0.28
CA SER A 99 0.12 -8.49 -0.37
C SER A 99 1.05 -8.75 -1.56
N LEU A 100 1.19 -7.80 -2.50
CA LEU A 100 2.12 -7.88 -3.63
C LEU A 100 3.55 -8.11 -3.16
N HIS A 101 3.95 -7.41 -2.10
CA HIS A 101 5.25 -7.62 -1.48
C HIS A 101 5.43 -9.07 -0.99
N LEU A 102 4.46 -9.60 -0.23
CA LEU A 102 4.49 -10.97 0.29
C LEU A 102 4.47 -12.02 -0.82
N CYS A 103 3.62 -11.84 -1.85
CA CYS A 103 3.59 -12.73 -3.03
C CYS A 103 4.98 -12.81 -3.68
N THR A 104 5.61 -11.66 -3.89
CA THR A 104 6.92 -11.60 -4.54
C THR A 104 8.02 -12.20 -3.65
N SER A 105 7.97 -11.92 -2.35
CA SER A 105 8.91 -12.49 -1.38
C SER A 105 8.81 -14.02 -1.36
N LYS A 106 7.59 -14.56 -1.28
CA LYS A 106 7.36 -16.00 -1.20
C LYS A 106 7.76 -16.71 -2.49
N ALA A 107 7.42 -16.13 -3.65
CA ALA A 107 7.84 -16.66 -4.94
C ALA A 107 9.37 -16.70 -5.08
N SER A 108 10.07 -15.71 -4.53
CA SER A 108 11.53 -15.62 -4.64
C SER A 108 12.28 -16.65 -3.79
N GLU A 109 11.63 -17.30 -2.82
CA GLU A 109 12.22 -18.42 -2.07
C GLU A 109 12.50 -19.64 -2.97
N VAL A 110 11.99 -19.66 -4.20
CA VAL A 110 12.35 -20.66 -5.23
C VAL A 110 13.81 -20.52 -5.67
N PHE A 111 14.37 -19.32 -5.58
CA PHE A 111 15.79 -19.08 -5.85
C PHE A 111 16.61 -19.31 -4.59
N SER A 112 17.90 -19.54 -4.80
CA SER A 112 18.81 -19.82 -3.70
C SER A 112 19.21 -18.53 -2.96
N ASP A 113 19.66 -18.67 -1.72
CA ASP A 113 20.02 -17.55 -0.83
C ASP A 113 21.13 -16.65 -1.42
N GLU A 114 21.88 -17.13 -2.42
CA GLU A 114 22.92 -16.37 -3.12
C GLU A 114 22.38 -15.14 -3.84
N ILE A 115 21.16 -15.18 -4.40
CA ILE A 115 20.56 -13.99 -5.05
C ILE A 115 20.26 -12.92 -4.00
N ASP A 116 19.71 -13.34 -2.86
CA ASP A 116 19.42 -12.47 -1.73
C ASP A 116 20.68 -11.85 -1.14
N PHE A 117 21.72 -12.67 -0.98
CA PHE A 117 23.05 -12.26 -0.57
C PHE A 117 23.63 -11.23 -1.53
N LEU A 118 23.64 -11.51 -2.84
CA LEU A 118 24.20 -10.62 -3.87
C LEU A 118 23.53 -9.24 -3.84
N LEU A 119 22.20 -9.19 -3.75
CA LEU A 119 21.46 -7.93 -3.71
C LEU A 119 21.73 -7.12 -2.42
N ARG A 120 21.87 -7.78 -1.26
CA ARG A 120 22.10 -7.12 0.04
C ARG A 120 23.54 -6.67 0.21
N GLU A 121 24.48 -7.59 0.00
CA GLU A 121 25.88 -7.37 0.32
C GLU A 121 26.58 -6.44 -0.65
N THR A 122 26.14 -6.38 -1.92
CA THR A 122 26.70 -5.41 -2.87
C THR A 122 26.53 -3.98 -2.39
N TYR A 123 25.35 -3.60 -1.91
CA TYR A 123 25.13 -2.27 -1.34
C TYR A 123 25.93 -2.06 -0.06
N SER A 124 25.89 -3.04 0.85
CA SER A 124 26.59 -3.01 2.15
C SER A 124 28.10 -2.78 1.95
N TRP A 125 28.71 -3.54 1.04
CA TRP A 125 30.13 -3.54 0.74
C TRP A 125 30.68 -2.15 0.42
N PHE A 126 29.98 -1.40 -0.42
CA PHE A 126 30.37 -0.04 -0.81
C PHE A 126 29.93 1.03 0.17
N ARG A 127 28.83 0.83 0.90
CA ARG A 127 28.37 1.78 1.92
C ARG A 127 29.37 1.92 3.07
N HIS A 128 29.96 0.81 3.50
CA HIS A 128 30.84 0.78 4.67
C HIS A 128 32.27 1.26 4.40
N SER A 129 32.65 1.52 3.14
CA SER A 129 34.00 1.98 2.81
C SER A 129 34.02 2.96 1.65
N ALA A 130 34.37 4.21 1.97
CA ALA A 130 34.60 5.25 0.97
C ALA A 130 35.74 4.87 0.01
N LEU A 131 36.78 4.17 0.50
CA LEU A 131 37.88 3.70 -0.31
C LEU A 131 37.43 2.67 -1.36
N ARG A 132 36.62 1.68 -0.95
CA ARG A 132 36.08 0.67 -1.88
C ARG A 132 35.19 1.32 -2.94
N LEU A 133 34.34 2.27 -2.54
CA LEU A 133 33.50 3.02 -3.46
C LEU A 133 34.33 3.88 -4.43
N SER A 134 35.45 4.47 -3.99
CA SER A 134 36.36 5.23 -4.87
C SER A 134 36.97 4.33 -5.94
N LYS A 135 37.57 3.20 -5.53
CA LYS A 135 38.16 2.21 -6.44
C LYS A 135 37.14 1.69 -7.45
N TYR A 136 35.91 1.44 -7.01
CA TYR A 136 34.83 1.03 -7.90
C TYR A 136 34.49 2.10 -8.95
N LYS A 137 34.41 3.38 -8.54
CA LYS A 137 34.15 4.48 -9.46
C LYS A 137 35.25 4.64 -10.51
N GLU A 138 36.51 4.40 -10.16
CA GLU A 138 37.63 4.39 -11.10
C GLU A 138 37.42 3.32 -12.17
N ILE A 139 37.18 2.06 -11.78
CA ILE A 139 36.87 0.97 -12.70
C ILE A 139 35.63 1.29 -13.55
N TYR A 140 34.57 1.81 -12.93
CA TYR A 140 33.35 2.20 -13.63
C TYR A 140 33.62 3.24 -14.72
N SER A 141 34.44 4.26 -14.42
CA SER A 141 34.79 5.32 -15.38
C SER A 141 35.70 4.84 -16.51
N LEU A 142 36.58 3.87 -16.24
CA LEU A 142 37.44 3.26 -17.26
C LEU A 142 36.63 2.41 -18.25
N ILE A 143 35.63 1.68 -17.76
CA ILE A 143 34.74 0.87 -18.59
C ILE A 143 33.72 1.75 -19.32
N ASN A 144 33.22 2.81 -18.68
CA ASN A 144 32.17 3.67 -19.20
C ASN A 144 32.63 5.12 -19.36
N LEU A 145 33.44 5.38 -20.40
CA LEU A 145 34.09 6.67 -20.66
C LEU A 145 33.13 7.89 -20.61
N ASP A 146 31.85 7.71 -20.99
CA ASP A 146 30.86 8.80 -21.07
C ASP A 146 29.69 8.69 -20.07
N SER A 147 29.66 7.68 -19.20
CA SER A 147 28.51 7.45 -18.31
C SER A 147 28.76 7.94 -16.89
N LYS A 148 27.78 8.65 -16.33
CA LYS A 148 27.80 9.05 -14.92
C LYS A 148 27.48 7.84 -14.02
N PHE A 149 28.39 7.56 -13.08
CA PHE A 149 28.15 6.57 -12.03
C PHE A 149 26.83 6.85 -11.30
N THR A 150 26.04 5.80 -11.11
CA THR A 150 24.78 5.86 -10.38
C THR A 150 24.87 5.04 -9.11
N LYS A 151 24.46 5.62 -7.98
CA LYS A 151 24.58 4.99 -6.65
C LYS A 151 23.79 3.69 -6.55
N PHE A 152 24.34 2.74 -5.78
CA PHE A 152 23.64 1.53 -5.37
C PHE A 152 22.44 1.85 -4.48
N VAL A 153 21.45 0.97 -4.51
CA VAL A 153 20.18 1.15 -3.81
C VAL A 153 20.19 0.35 -2.52
N GLN A 154 19.90 1.03 -1.41
CA GLN A 154 19.69 0.35 -0.13
C GLN A 154 18.42 -0.48 -0.18
N LEU A 155 18.54 -1.77 0.12
CA LEU A 155 17.37 -2.61 0.38
C LEU A 155 16.77 -2.24 1.74
N SER A 156 15.45 -2.02 1.77
CA SER A 156 14.73 -2.04 3.05
C SER A 156 14.50 -3.49 3.45
N SER A 157 14.77 -3.82 4.72
CA SER A 157 14.67 -5.19 5.26
C SER A 157 13.32 -5.87 5.03
N THR A 158 12.25 -5.10 4.81
CA THR A 158 10.86 -5.58 4.73
C THR A 158 10.17 -5.35 3.38
N ARG A 159 10.87 -4.92 2.30
CA ARG A 159 10.20 -4.65 1.00
C ARG A 159 10.96 -5.18 -0.23
N TRP A 160 10.63 -6.37 -0.71
CA TRP A 160 10.96 -6.95 -2.01
C TRP A 160 10.73 -6.01 -3.21
N LEU A 161 9.76 -5.10 -3.13
CA LEU A 161 9.52 -4.09 -4.16
C LEU A 161 10.68 -3.09 -4.29
N SER A 162 11.52 -2.94 -3.25
CA SER A 162 12.78 -2.18 -3.32
C SER A 162 13.89 -2.93 -4.07
N ARG A 163 13.77 -4.26 -4.20
CA ARG A 163 14.74 -5.09 -4.93
C ARG A 163 14.66 -4.90 -6.43
N TYR A 164 13.53 -4.49 -7.01
CA TYR A 164 13.47 -4.14 -8.44
C TYR A 164 14.59 -3.13 -8.79
N LYS A 165 14.70 -2.04 -8.03
CA LYS A 165 15.71 -1.01 -8.26
C LYS A 165 17.13 -1.54 -8.03
N ALA A 166 17.33 -2.45 -7.07
CA ALA A 166 18.62 -3.08 -6.83
C ALA A 166 19.02 -4.04 -7.96
N VAL A 167 18.12 -4.92 -8.39
CA VAL A 167 18.28 -5.84 -9.53
C VAL A 167 18.59 -5.04 -10.80
N GLN A 168 17.78 -4.03 -11.11
CA GLN A 168 18.01 -3.14 -12.25
C GLN A 168 19.38 -2.47 -12.19
N LYS A 169 19.78 -1.96 -11.02
CA LYS A 169 21.07 -1.29 -10.82
C LYS A 169 22.24 -2.26 -11.02
N ILE A 170 22.15 -3.44 -10.42
CA ILE A 170 23.17 -4.48 -10.50
C ILE A 170 23.31 -4.99 -11.93
N LEU A 171 22.21 -5.29 -12.62
CA LEU A 171 22.26 -5.69 -14.03
C LEU A 171 22.85 -4.60 -14.93
N SER A 172 22.52 -3.33 -14.68
CA SER A 172 23.08 -2.20 -15.44
C SER A 172 24.57 -1.94 -15.19
N GLN A 173 25.17 -2.54 -14.16
CA GLN A 173 26.57 -2.37 -13.79
C GLN A 173 27.27 -3.73 -13.59
N TYR A 174 26.73 -4.80 -14.21
CA TYR A 174 27.11 -6.17 -13.88
C TYR A 174 28.56 -6.45 -14.26
N LEU A 175 28.97 -6.01 -15.46
CA LEU A 175 30.33 -6.17 -15.97
C LEU A 175 31.36 -5.47 -15.07
N GLU A 176 31.03 -4.27 -14.61
CA GLU A 176 31.87 -3.44 -13.76
C GLU A 176 31.99 -4.04 -12.36
N LEU A 177 30.90 -4.57 -11.81
CA LEU A 177 30.88 -5.28 -10.54
C LEU A 177 31.70 -6.56 -10.60
N GLU A 178 31.49 -7.38 -11.62
CA GLU A 178 32.26 -8.60 -11.85
C GLU A 178 33.75 -8.29 -11.98
N THR A 179 34.11 -7.30 -12.80
CA THR A 179 35.50 -6.86 -12.97
C THR A 179 36.11 -6.37 -11.66
N PHE A 180 35.37 -5.57 -10.88
CA PHE A 180 35.83 -5.07 -9.60
C PHE A 180 36.13 -6.20 -8.61
N PHE A 181 35.20 -7.14 -8.42
CA PHE A 181 35.42 -8.23 -7.47
C PHE A 181 36.54 -9.16 -7.93
N ASN A 182 36.67 -9.43 -9.23
CA ASN A 182 37.78 -10.23 -9.76
C ASN A 182 39.16 -9.60 -9.50
N ILE A 183 39.30 -8.27 -9.53
CA ILE A 183 40.58 -7.57 -9.31
C ILE A 183 40.91 -7.41 -7.82
N HIS A 184 39.89 -7.21 -6.98
CA HIS A 184 40.06 -6.73 -5.61
C HIS A 184 39.72 -7.76 -4.52
N ALA A 185 38.95 -8.82 -4.79
CA ALA A 185 38.48 -9.74 -3.75
C ALA A 185 39.63 -10.43 -3.00
N ASP A 186 40.65 -10.89 -3.71
CA ASP A 186 41.80 -11.58 -3.10
C ASP A 186 42.71 -10.63 -2.30
N LYS A 187 42.72 -9.34 -2.65
CA LYS A 187 43.55 -8.32 -1.99
C LYS A 187 42.98 -7.89 -0.64
N GLU A 188 41.66 -8.00 -0.45
CA GLU A 188 40.96 -7.53 0.76
C GLU A 188 40.99 -8.55 1.92
N ARG A 189 41.49 -9.79 1.71
CA ARG A 189 41.53 -10.88 2.70
C ARG A 189 40.21 -11.03 3.50
N CYS A 190 39.08 -10.83 2.83
CA CYS A 190 37.75 -10.82 3.46
C CYS A 190 36.88 -11.92 2.86
N HIS A 191 36.22 -12.72 3.72
CA HIS A 191 35.34 -13.79 3.29
C HIS A 191 34.19 -13.28 2.40
N THR A 192 33.57 -12.16 2.77
CA THR A 192 32.48 -11.53 2.00
C THR A 192 32.92 -11.12 0.60
N ALA A 193 34.16 -10.66 0.42
CA ALA A 193 34.69 -10.30 -0.89
C ALA A 193 34.78 -11.52 -1.82
N LYS A 194 35.24 -12.66 -1.29
CA LYS A 194 35.33 -13.92 -2.03
C LYS A 194 33.94 -14.44 -2.39
N LEU A 195 32.98 -14.40 -1.47
CA LEU A 195 31.60 -14.78 -1.74
C LEU A 195 30.97 -13.91 -2.83
N LEU A 196 31.16 -12.59 -2.78
CA LEU A 196 30.68 -11.69 -3.84
C LEU A 196 31.36 -11.97 -5.18
N SER A 197 32.68 -12.21 -5.19
CA SER A 197 33.41 -12.59 -6.41
C SER A 197 32.85 -13.87 -7.02
N ASN A 198 32.64 -14.91 -6.21
CA ASN A 198 32.05 -16.17 -6.65
C ASN A 198 30.62 -15.96 -7.19
N ALA A 199 29.82 -15.15 -6.50
CA ALA A 199 28.44 -14.89 -6.89
C ALA A 199 28.33 -14.10 -8.21
N TYR A 200 29.24 -13.15 -8.48
CA TYR A 200 29.30 -12.42 -9.75
C TYR A 200 29.92 -13.24 -10.89
N THR A 201 30.82 -14.17 -10.58
CA THR A 201 31.41 -15.08 -11.58
C THR A 201 30.45 -16.20 -11.97
N ASP A 202 29.54 -16.60 -11.08
CA ASP A 202 28.51 -17.58 -11.39
C ASP A 202 27.45 -16.99 -12.33
N LYS A 203 27.59 -17.33 -13.62
CA LYS A 203 26.70 -16.92 -14.70
C LYS A 203 25.22 -17.25 -14.45
N LYS A 204 24.92 -18.28 -13.63
CA LYS A 204 23.54 -18.62 -13.26
C LYS A 204 22.84 -17.43 -12.58
N ASN A 205 23.56 -16.69 -11.74
CA ASN A 205 23.01 -15.57 -10.99
C ASN A 205 22.61 -14.42 -11.93
N LYS A 206 23.42 -14.13 -12.95
CA LYS A 206 23.08 -13.12 -13.96
C LYS A 206 21.81 -13.51 -14.72
N VAL A 207 21.74 -14.76 -15.21
CA VAL A 207 20.57 -15.28 -15.93
C VAL A 207 19.29 -15.18 -15.07
N ILE A 208 19.36 -15.56 -13.79
CA ILE A 208 18.24 -15.48 -12.85
C ILE A 208 17.82 -14.02 -12.62
N LEU A 209 18.77 -13.10 -12.41
CA LEU A 209 18.45 -11.68 -12.24
C LEU A 209 17.77 -11.10 -13.48
N THR A 210 18.25 -11.44 -14.68
CA THR A 210 17.64 -11.02 -15.97
C THR A 210 16.21 -11.52 -16.10
N PHE A 211 15.92 -12.76 -15.68
CA PHE A 211 14.56 -13.30 -15.66
C PHE A 211 13.64 -12.54 -14.69
N ILE A 212 14.09 -12.30 -13.46
CA ILE A 212 13.27 -11.71 -12.40
C ILE A 212 12.98 -10.22 -12.65
N GLN A 213 13.92 -9.49 -13.27
CA GLN A 213 13.85 -8.04 -13.48
C GLN A 213 12.53 -7.55 -14.11
N PRO A 214 12.05 -8.07 -15.27
CA PRO A 214 10.82 -7.59 -15.89
C PRO A 214 9.57 -7.84 -15.04
N ILE A 215 9.51 -8.99 -14.34
CA ILE A 215 8.38 -9.32 -13.46
C ILE A 215 8.37 -8.36 -12.27
N LEU A 216 9.52 -8.14 -11.62
CA LEU A 216 9.63 -7.17 -10.53
C LEU A 216 9.28 -5.75 -10.96
N LYS A 217 9.61 -5.36 -12.20
CA LYS A 217 9.23 -4.05 -12.76
C LYS A 217 7.72 -3.89 -12.80
N GLN A 218 7.01 -4.88 -13.34
CA GLN A 218 5.54 -4.84 -13.44
C GLN A 218 4.89 -4.70 -12.05
N ILE A 219 5.32 -5.51 -11.09
CA ILE A 219 4.79 -5.46 -9.71
C ILE A 219 5.17 -4.13 -9.03
N SER A 220 6.38 -3.60 -9.27
CA SER A 220 6.81 -2.31 -8.72
C SER A 220 5.99 -1.14 -9.26
N CYS A 221 5.69 -1.14 -10.56
CA CYS A 221 4.81 -0.14 -11.19
C CYS A 221 3.39 -0.20 -10.61
N LEU A 222 2.84 -1.41 -10.48
CA LEU A 222 1.52 -1.62 -9.89
C LEU A 222 1.46 -1.15 -8.44
N ASN A 223 2.46 -1.49 -7.63
CA ASN A 223 2.57 -1.02 -6.27
C ASN A 223 2.68 0.52 -6.18
N ALA A 224 3.46 1.15 -7.06
CA ALA A 224 3.55 2.60 -7.12
C ALA A 224 2.20 3.23 -7.50
N TYR A 225 1.40 2.58 -8.36
CA TYR A 225 0.04 3.01 -8.69
C TYR A 225 -0.86 2.95 -7.45
N PHE A 226 -0.86 1.85 -6.69
CA PHE A 226 -1.65 1.71 -5.45
C PHE A 226 -1.27 2.67 -4.31
N GLN A 227 -0.10 3.33 -4.40
CA GLN A 227 0.37 4.32 -3.43
C GLN A 227 0.02 5.77 -3.80
N LYS A 228 -0.47 6.04 -5.02
CA LYS A 228 -0.89 7.38 -5.46
C LYS A 228 -2.10 7.89 -4.65
N GLN A 229 -2.30 9.20 -4.65
CA GLN A 229 -3.55 9.80 -4.16
C GLN A 229 -4.57 9.83 -5.30
N GLY A 230 -5.86 9.62 -5.00
CA GLY A 230 -6.93 9.66 -6.01
C GLY A 230 -6.88 8.51 -7.02
N ILE A 231 -6.54 7.30 -6.58
CA ILE A 231 -6.47 6.12 -7.45
C ILE A 231 -7.88 5.69 -7.85
N ASP A 232 -8.08 5.44 -9.15
CA ASP A 232 -9.18 4.61 -9.60
C ASP A 232 -8.86 3.16 -9.26
N TYR A 233 -9.46 2.69 -8.16
CA TYR A 233 -9.23 1.34 -7.69
C TYR A 233 -9.71 0.30 -8.70
N TYR A 234 -10.79 0.56 -9.43
CA TYR A 234 -11.27 -0.39 -10.44
C TYR A 234 -10.20 -0.65 -11.50
N LEU A 235 -9.61 0.42 -12.06
CA LEU A 235 -8.49 0.30 -13.00
C LEU A 235 -7.31 -0.42 -12.35
N ALA A 236 -6.97 -0.09 -11.10
CA ALA A 236 -5.89 -0.75 -10.36
C ALA A 236 -6.09 -2.28 -10.26
N PHE A 237 -7.34 -2.74 -10.08
CA PHE A 237 -7.67 -4.15 -10.03
C PHE A 237 -7.68 -4.83 -11.39
N GLN A 238 -8.09 -4.13 -12.44
CA GLN A 238 -7.93 -4.64 -13.80
C GLN A 238 -6.45 -4.89 -14.11
N GLU A 239 -5.55 -4.00 -13.71
CA GLU A 239 -4.11 -4.18 -13.86
C GLU A 239 -3.59 -5.41 -13.09
N ILE A 240 -4.13 -5.74 -11.90
CA ILE A 240 -3.83 -7.00 -11.21
C ILE A 240 -4.26 -8.22 -12.04
N ASN A 241 -5.48 -8.20 -12.60
CA ASN A 241 -5.95 -9.30 -13.43
C ASN A 241 -5.10 -9.45 -14.69
N VAL A 242 -4.72 -8.35 -15.33
CA VAL A 242 -3.81 -8.34 -16.48
C VAL A 242 -2.47 -8.96 -16.10
N LEU A 243 -1.89 -8.59 -14.95
CA LEU A 243 -0.66 -9.20 -14.44
C LEU A 243 -0.80 -10.72 -14.26
N ILE A 244 -1.85 -11.17 -13.55
CA ILE A 244 -2.10 -12.61 -13.32
C ILE A 244 -2.20 -13.34 -14.65
N TRP A 245 -3.05 -12.88 -15.57
CA TRP A 245 -3.28 -13.54 -16.84
C TRP A 245 -2.09 -13.45 -17.79
N THR A 246 -1.23 -12.45 -17.65
CA THR A 246 0.06 -12.38 -18.37
C THR A 246 1.00 -13.47 -17.90
N LEU A 247 1.14 -13.64 -16.59
CA LEU A 247 1.96 -14.70 -15.99
C LEU A 247 1.41 -16.09 -16.31
N VAL A 248 0.09 -16.29 -16.26
CA VAL A 248 -0.56 -17.56 -16.60
C VAL A 248 -0.25 -17.97 -18.05
N ARG A 249 -0.31 -17.03 -19.00
CA ARG A 249 -0.03 -17.30 -20.41
C ARG A 249 1.42 -17.74 -20.68
N GLN A 250 2.36 -17.45 -19.77
CA GLN A 250 3.75 -17.88 -19.90
C GLN A 250 3.94 -19.37 -19.59
N ILE A 251 3.09 -19.96 -18.74
CA ILE A 251 3.33 -21.31 -18.19
C ILE A 251 2.16 -22.30 -18.32
N ILE A 252 0.93 -21.85 -18.62
CA ILE A 252 -0.27 -22.71 -18.78
C ILE A 252 -0.63 -22.90 -20.26
N LYS A 253 -1.15 -24.09 -20.60
CA LYS A 253 -1.60 -24.43 -21.96
C LYS A 253 -2.73 -23.49 -22.45
N PRO A 254 -2.63 -22.91 -23.67
CA PRO A 254 -3.64 -21.98 -24.20
C PRO A 254 -5.07 -22.52 -24.26
N THR A 255 -5.23 -23.83 -24.50
CA THR A 255 -6.55 -24.50 -24.55
C THR A 255 -7.31 -24.38 -23.24
N LEU A 256 -6.62 -24.36 -22.10
CA LEU A 256 -7.25 -24.22 -20.78
C LEU A 256 -7.62 -22.76 -20.49
N ILE A 257 -6.79 -21.81 -20.95
CA ILE A 257 -6.97 -20.38 -20.72
C ILE A 257 -8.28 -19.88 -21.33
N THR A 258 -8.62 -20.33 -22.54
CA THR A 258 -9.89 -19.96 -23.20
C THR A 258 -11.12 -20.49 -22.45
N HIS A 259 -11.01 -21.63 -21.78
CA HIS A 259 -12.10 -22.19 -20.97
C HIS A 259 -12.33 -21.43 -19.66
N PHE A 260 -11.28 -20.82 -19.07
CA PHE A 260 -11.42 -20.15 -17.77
C PHE A 260 -12.24 -18.87 -17.81
N LYS A 261 -12.32 -18.16 -18.96
CA LYS A 261 -13.05 -16.87 -19.07
C LYS A 261 -12.73 -15.89 -17.93
N GLU A 262 -11.45 -15.75 -17.59
CA GLU A 262 -10.97 -14.91 -16.48
C GLU A 262 -11.38 -15.34 -15.05
N ASN A 263 -11.89 -16.55 -14.88
CA ASN A 263 -12.25 -17.10 -13.57
C ASN A 263 -11.01 -17.59 -12.78
N LEU A 264 -10.69 -16.90 -11.68
CA LEU A 264 -9.54 -17.22 -10.83
C LEU A 264 -9.68 -18.52 -10.03
N ASP A 265 -10.91 -18.95 -9.71
CA ASP A 265 -11.15 -20.20 -8.97
C ASP A 265 -10.87 -21.42 -9.85
N LEU A 266 -11.33 -21.37 -11.11
CA LEU A 266 -11.03 -22.40 -12.11
C LEU A 266 -9.53 -22.48 -12.38
N LEU A 267 -8.86 -21.33 -12.47
CA LEU A 267 -7.41 -21.26 -12.62
C LEU A 267 -6.69 -21.91 -11.43
N LYS A 268 -7.07 -21.57 -10.20
CA LYS A 268 -6.48 -22.13 -8.97
C LYS A 268 -6.57 -23.66 -8.96
N ASN A 269 -7.73 -24.21 -9.30
CA ASN A 269 -7.94 -25.65 -9.34
C ASN A 269 -7.14 -26.31 -10.47
N SER A 270 -7.06 -25.67 -11.63
CA SER A 270 -6.26 -26.18 -12.76
C SER A 270 -4.76 -26.24 -12.45
N MET A 271 -4.25 -25.27 -11.69
CA MET A 271 -2.83 -25.20 -11.32
C MET A 271 -2.35 -26.32 -10.38
N LEU A 272 -3.27 -27.08 -9.78
CA LEU A 272 -2.93 -28.26 -8.96
C LEU A 272 -2.37 -29.43 -9.79
N PHE A 273 -2.64 -29.43 -11.09
CA PHE A 273 -2.35 -30.55 -11.99
C PHE A 273 -1.17 -30.23 -12.90
N GLU A 274 -0.06 -30.95 -12.76
CA GLU A 274 1.19 -30.67 -13.49
C GLU A 274 1.02 -30.83 -15.02
N GLN A 275 0.10 -31.68 -15.48
CA GLN A 275 -0.22 -31.85 -16.90
C GLN A 275 -0.82 -30.61 -17.58
N ASN A 276 -1.29 -29.62 -16.80
CA ASN A 276 -1.89 -28.40 -17.33
C ASN A 276 -0.84 -27.35 -17.71
N TYR A 277 0.39 -27.51 -17.25
CA TYR A 277 1.50 -26.62 -17.57
C TYR A 277 2.09 -26.94 -18.95
N LEU A 278 2.70 -25.93 -19.56
CA LEU A 278 3.53 -26.07 -20.73
C LEU A 278 4.79 -26.87 -20.38
N ARG A 279 5.36 -27.56 -21.39
CA ARG A 279 6.71 -28.11 -21.29
C ARG A 279 7.71 -26.95 -21.14
N LEU A 280 8.84 -27.18 -20.48
CA LEU A 280 9.80 -26.12 -20.15
C LEU A 280 10.32 -25.38 -21.39
N GLU A 281 10.46 -26.08 -22.52
CA GLU A 281 10.93 -25.53 -23.78
C GLU A 281 9.86 -24.67 -24.48
N SER A 282 8.60 -24.83 -24.09
CA SER A 282 7.46 -24.08 -24.63
C SER A 282 7.03 -22.92 -23.73
N CYS A 283 7.60 -22.80 -22.53
CA CYS A 283 7.36 -21.66 -21.64
C CYS A 283 8.03 -20.40 -22.19
N ASP A 284 7.36 -19.25 -22.04
CA ASP A 284 7.93 -17.95 -22.40
C ASP A 284 8.51 -17.26 -21.17
N PHE A 285 9.83 -17.23 -21.08
CA PHE A 285 10.58 -16.56 -20.00
C PHE A 285 11.16 -15.20 -20.44
N GLY A 286 10.89 -14.77 -21.67
CA GLY A 286 11.35 -13.50 -22.22
C GLY A 286 12.65 -13.57 -23.03
N TYR A 287 12.78 -12.63 -23.97
CA TYR A 287 13.90 -12.56 -24.92
C TYR A 287 15.26 -12.36 -24.25
N GLU A 288 15.36 -11.41 -23.32
CA GLU A 288 16.63 -11.10 -22.64
C GLU A 288 17.14 -12.29 -21.82
N PHE A 289 16.24 -13.04 -21.18
CA PHE A 289 16.57 -14.27 -20.47
C PHE A 289 17.14 -15.33 -21.41
N GLU A 290 16.49 -15.59 -22.54
CA GLU A 290 16.95 -16.59 -23.51
C GLU A 290 18.28 -16.20 -24.16
N GLN A 291 18.51 -14.89 -24.40
CA GLN A 291 19.81 -14.40 -24.88
C GLN A 291 20.90 -14.56 -23.83
N GLU A 292 20.64 -14.17 -22.58
CA GLU A 292 21.61 -14.30 -21.50
C GLU A 292 21.97 -15.78 -21.26
N LEU A 293 20.96 -16.65 -21.25
CA LEU A 293 21.16 -18.10 -21.09
C LEU A 293 21.99 -18.70 -22.24
N LYS A 294 21.76 -18.29 -23.49
CA LYS A 294 22.61 -18.70 -24.63
C LYS A 294 24.05 -18.19 -24.50
N SER A 295 24.23 -16.92 -24.15
CA SER A 295 25.56 -16.29 -24.01
C SER A 295 26.37 -16.88 -22.84
N SER A 296 25.68 -17.41 -21.82
CA SER A 296 26.31 -17.95 -20.62
C SER A 296 27.11 -19.23 -20.87
N ASN A 297 26.82 -19.99 -21.94
CA ASN A 297 27.41 -21.29 -22.26
C ASN A 297 27.30 -22.30 -21.09
N LEU A 298 26.19 -22.28 -20.35
CA LEU A 298 25.91 -23.25 -19.27
C LEU A 298 25.57 -24.64 -19.83
N SER A 299 25.78 -25.69 -19.03
CA SER A 299 25.39 -27.05 -19.40
C SER A 299 23.88 -27.16 -19.62
N LEU A 300 23.45 -28.09 -20.47
CA LEU A 300 22.03 -28.32 -20.77
C LEU A 300 21.23 -28.65 -19.50
N GLU A 301 21.81 -29.42 -18.58
CA GLU A 301 21.22 -29.75 -17.28
C GLU A 301 20.99 -28.50 -16.42
N THR A 302 22.00 -27.63 -16.32
CA THR A 302 21.90 -26.37 -15.58
C THR A 302 20.85 -25.45 -16.21
N ALA A 303 20.85 -25.32 -17.53
CA ALA A 303 19.89 -24.50 -18.25
C ALA A 303 18.44 -24.99 -18.03
N THR A 304 18.24 -26.30 -18.01
CA THR A 304 16.94 -26.92 -17.69
C THR A 304 16.53 -26.65 -16.24
N GLU A 305 17.47 -26.73 -15.30
CA GLU A 305 17.22 -26.41 -13.89
C GLU A 305 16.79 -24.94 -13.71
N ILE A 306 17.46 -24.00 -14.39
CA ILE A 306 17.11 -22.57 -14.35
C ILE A 306 15.70 -22.35 -14.92
N ARG A 307 15.36 -22.95 -16.06
CA ARG A 307 14.01 -22.85 -16.64
C ARG A 307 12.94 -23.43 -15.70
N ARG A 308 13.24 -24.54 -15.02
CA ARG A 308 12.35 -25.09 -13.99
C ARG A 308 12.14 -24.11 -12.84
N LYS A 309 13.21 -23.54 -12.28
CA LYS A 309 13.12 -22.51 -11.23
C LYS A 309 12.34 -21.26 -11.69
N ALA A 310 12.54 -20.83 -12.94
CA ALA A 310 11.80 -19.71 -13.52
C ALA A 310 10.28 -20.00 -13.60
N ARG A 311 9.90 -21.20 -14.07
CA ARG A 311 8.50 -21.64 -14.09
C ARG A 311 7.92 -21.76 -12.68
N ASP A 312 8.67 -22.33 -11.73
CA ASP A 312 8.23 -22.51 -10.35
C ASP A 312 8.06 -21.17 -9.63
N PHE A 313 8.92 -20.18 -9.92
CA PHE A 313 8.75 -18.80 -9.46
C PHE A 313 7.44 -18.19 -9.95
N ILE A 314 7.14 -18.32 -11.26
CA ILE A 314 5.88 -17.79 -11.83
C ILE A 314 4.67 -18.51 -11.22
N LYS A 315 4.75 -19.84 -11.07
CA LYS A 315 3.70 -20.66 -10.45
C LYS A 315 3.41 -20.22 -9.03
N GLU A 316 4.43 -20.10 -8.17
CA GLU A 316 4.27 -19.68 -6.78
C GLU A 316 3.75 -18.24 -6.69
N LEU A 317 4.24 -17.35 -7.56
CA LEU A 317 3.77 -15.97 -7.63
C LEU A 317 2.27 -15.91 -7.96
N ILE A 318 1.80 -16.65 -8.98
CA ILE A 318 0.38 -16.70 -9.34
C ILE A 318 -0.45 -17.27 -8.19
N LEU A 319 -0.01 -18.36 -7.55
CA LEU A 319 -0.75 -18.98 -6.45
C LEU A 319 -0.92 -18.02 -5.26
N GLU A 320 0.16 -17.32 -4.86
CA GLU A 320 0.09 -16.34 -3.78
C GLU A 320 -0.73 -15.10 -4.17
N LEU A 321 -0.70 -14.67 -5.44
CA LEU A 321 -1.59 -13.61 -5.95
C LEU A 321 -3.06 -14.05 -5.85
N ILE A 322 -3.43 -15.23 -6.36
CA ILE A 322 -4.80 -15.75 -6.31
C ILE A 322 -5.26 -15.98 -4.86
N LYS A 323 -4.36 -16.33 -3.94
CA LYS A 323 -4.69 -16.52 -2.52
C LYS A 323 -4.96 -15.20 -1.79
N ARG A 324 -4.24 -14.13 -2.13
CA ARG A 324 -4.27 -12.86 -1.37
C ARG A 324 -5.14 -11.77 -1.98
N MET A 325 -5.55 -11.90 -3.24
CA MET A 325 -6.39 -10.91 -3.95
C MET A 325 -7.93 -11.12 -3.94
N PRO A 326 -8.52 -12.33 -3.73
CA PRO A 326 -9.87 -12.64 -4.21
C PRO A 326 -11.00 -11.98 -3.40
N SER A 327 -10.80 -11.70 -2.11
CA SER A 327 -11.82 -11.02 -1.30
C SER A 327 -11.99 -9.55 -1.67
N HIS A 328 -10.97 -8.91 -2.27
CA HIS A 328 -11.01 -7.51 -2.69
C HIS A 328 -11.73 -7.35 -4.03
N LEU A 329 -11.44 -8.23 -4.99
CA LEU A 329 -11.95 -8.11 -6.37
C LEU A 329 -13.48 -7.99 -6.47
N ASN A 330 -14.23 -8.68 -5.61
CA ASN A 330 -15.69 -8.60 -5.61
C ASN A 330 -16.21 -7.25 -5.09
N ILE A 331 -15.53 -6.62 -4.14
CA ILE A 331 -15.92 -5.30 -3.61
C ILE A 331 -15.66 -4.21 -4.65
N PHE A 332 -14.55 -4.29 -5.38
CA PHE A 332 -14.21 -3.27 -6.37
C PHE A 332 -14.97 -3.43 -7.69
N SER A 333 -15.32 -4.66 -8.08
CA SER A 333 -16.28 -4.87 -9.16
C SER A 333 -17.65 -4.27 -8.82
N GLN A 334 -18.06 -4.36 -7.56
CA GLN A 334 -19.26 -3.71 -7.04
C GLN A 334 -19.17 -2.17 -7.11
N VAL A 335 -18.02 -1.58 -6.76
CA VAL A 335 -17.78 -0.12 -6.94
C VAL A 335 -17.87 0.29 -8.42
N LYS A 336 -17.47 -0.56 -9.37
CA LYS A 336 -17.64 -0.27 -10.81
C LYS A 336 -19.11 -0.07 -11.20
N MET A 337 -20.05 -0.76 -10.53
CA MET A 337 -21.47 -0.72 -10.88
C MET A 337 -22.08 0.68 -10.71
N ILE A 338 -21.50 1.52 -9.83
CA ILE A 338 -21.93 2.90 -9.61
C ILE A 338 -21.15 3.93 -10.45
N SER A 339 -20.23 3.49 -11.32
CA SER A 339 -19.52 4.40 -12.22
C SER A 339 -20.48 5.00 -13.26
N PRO A 340 -20.26 6.25 -13.72
CA PRO A 340 -21.15 6.91 -14.69
C PRO A 340 -21.34 6.08 -15.96
N LYS A 341 -20.25 5.47 -16.47
CA LYS A 341 -20.24 4.61 -17.66
C LYS A 341 -21.15 3.37 -17.53
N VAL A 342 -21.28 2.82 -16.33
CA VAL A 342 -22.11 1.63 -16.08
C VAL A 342 -23.53 2.02 -15.70
N ILE A 343 -23.69 2.96 -14.77
CA ILE A 343 -25.01 3.25 -14.20
C ILE A 343 -25.94 4.01 -15.14
N LEU A 344 -25.39 4.72 -16.12
CA LEU A 344 -26.15 5.41 -17.18
C LEU A 344 -26.36 4.54 -18.42
N ASN A 345 -25.78 3.34 -18.45
CA ASN A 345 -25.97 2.42 -19.57
C ASN A 345 -27.38 1.81 -19.54
N PRO A 346 -28.14 1.80 -20.65
CA PRO A 346 -29.43 1.10 -20.72
C PRO A 346 -29.35 -0.40 -20.39
N LEU A 347 -28.20 -1.04 -20.66
CA LEU A 347 -27.91 -2.45 -20.36
C LEU A 347 -27.20 -2.64 -19.01
N ARG A 348 -27.36 -1.70 -18.08
CA ARG A 348 -26.80 -1.77 -16.73
C ARG A 348 -27.36 -2.95 -15.91
N PRO A 349 -26.65 -3.38 -14.85
CA PRO A 349 -27.14 -4.40 -13.92
C PRO A 349 -28.53 -4.10 -13.37
N LYS A 350 -29.29 -5.14 -13.03
CA LYS A 350 -30.58 -4.95 -12.36
C LYS A 350 -30.35 -4.40 -10.96
N TYR A 351 -31.32 -3.67 -10.42
CA TYR A 351 -31.24 -3.11 -9.06
C TYR A 351 -30.91 -4.17 -7.99
N VAL A 352 -31.48 -5.37 -8.14
CA VAL A 352 -31.27 -6.52 -7.23
C VAL A 352 -29.83 -7.05 -7.27
N GLU A 353 -29.07 -6.76 -8.34
CA GLU A 353 -27.68 -7.18 -8.50
C GLU A 353 -26.70 -6.20 -7.80
N LEU A 354 -27.17 -5.02 -7.38
CA LEU A 354 -26.35 -4.08 -6.62
C LEU A 354 -26.02 -4.63 -5.23
N PRO A 355 -24.89 -4.24 -4.63
CA PRO A 355 -24.47 -4.69 -3.29
C PRO A 355 -25.25 -4.01 -2.15
N LEU A 356 -26.58 -4.13 -2.17
CA LEU A 356 -27.50 -3.43 -1.25
C LEU A 356 -27.20 -3.70 0.23
N LYS A 357 -26.62 -4.86 0.55
CA LYS A 357 -26.26 -5.25 1.93
C LYS A 357 -25.14 -4.39 2.53
N LEU A 358 -24.31 -3.74 1.71
CA LEU A 358 -23.14 -3.01 2.21
C LEU A 358 -23.50 -1.70 2.93
N VAL A 359 -24.69 -1.15 2.70
CA VAL A 359 -25.05 0.18 3.21
C VAL A 359 -26.24 0.05 4.17
N PRO A 360 -25.99 0.13 5.49
CA PRO A 360 -27.08 0.12 6.46
C PRO A 360 -27.89 1.42 6.37
N ASN A 361 -29.18 1.34 6.70
CA ASN A 361 -30.08 2.48 6.92
C ASN A 361 -30.49 3.30 5.68
N ILE A 362 -30.46 2.71 4.48
CA ILE A 362 -31.05 3.33 3.27
C ILE A 362 -32.44 2.74 2.99
N ASN A 363 -33.39 3.60 2.59
CA ASN A 363 -34.69 3.15 2.10
C ASN A 363 -34.51 2.49 0.72
N ILE A 364 -34.49 1.15 0.71
CA ILE A 364 -34.26 0.34 -0.50
C ILE A 364 -35.34 0.60 -1.57
N SER A 365 -36.59 0.86 -1.16
CA SER A 365 -37.69 1.16 -2.08
C SER A 365 -37.48 2.50 -2.79
N ASP A 366 -37.17 3.55 -2.03
CA ASP A 366 -36.96 4.89 -2.61
C ASP A 366 -35.72 4.90 -3.51
N MET A 367 -34.66 4.22 -3.09
CA MET A 367 -33.44 4.08 -3.89
C MET A 367 -33.69 3.33 -5.21
N GLU A 368 -34.59 2.33 -5.24
CA GLU A 368 -34.93 1.63 -6.48
C GLU A 368 -35.63 2.56 -7.48
N VAL A 369 -36.53 3.40 -6.99
CA VAL A 369 -37.20 4.42 -7.82
C VAL A 369 -36.17 5.40 -8.37
N GLN A 370 -35.28 5.91 -7.51
CA GLN A 370 -34.19 6.81 -7.90
C GLN A 370 -33.27 6.16 -8.94
N TYR A 371 -32.91 4.89 -8.75
CA TYR A 371 -32.11 4.11 -9.71
C TYR A 371 -32.73 4.12 -11.10
N ARG A 372 -34.02 3.78 -11.20
CA ARG A 372 -34.76 3.75 -12.47
C ARG A 372 -34.83 5.14 -13.11
N GLN A 373 -35.07 6.18 -12.32
CA GLN A 373 -35.21 7.56 -12.79
C GLN A 373 -33.91 8.16 -13.33
N LEU A 374 -32.73 7.66 -12.96
CA LEU A 374 -31.45 8.17 -13.49
C LEU A 374 -31.35 8.13 -15.02
N LEU A 375 -31.99 7.16 -15.67
CA LEU A 375 -31.96 7.07 -17.15
C LEU A 375 -32.87 8.11 -17.83
N ASN A 376 -33.75 8.76 -17.08
CA ASN A 376 -34.67 9.78 -17.59
C ASN A 376 -34.12 11.20 -17.39
N VAL A 377 -32.94 11.35 -16.79
CA VAL A 377 -32.31 12.66 -16.59
C VAL A 377 -31.70 13.11 -17.90
N GLU A 378 -31.97 14.36 -18.29
CA GLU A 378 -31.28 15.02 -19.39
C GLU A 378 -29.87 15.42 -18.95
N TRP A 379 -28.93 14.47 -19.03
CA TRP A 379 -27.56 14.64 -18.54
C TRP A 379 -26.81 15.78 -19.21
N ASP A 380 -27.15 16.12 -20.46
CA ASP A 380 -26.57 17.25 -21.18
C ASP A 380 -26.91 18.60 -20.52
N GLN A 381 -28.04 18.70 -19.81
CA GLN A 381 -28.38 19.90 -19.03
C GLN A 381 -27.61 19.93 -17.69
N VAL A 382 -27.37 18.76 -17.10
CA VAL A 382 -26.66 18.64 -15.81
C VAL A 382 -25.15 18.85 -15.99
N PHE A 383 -24.61 18.35 -17.10
CA PHE A 383 -23.20 18.40 -17.49
C PHE A 383 -23.08 18.92 -18.94
N PRO A 384 -23.06 20.25 -19.14
CA PRO A 384 -23.08 20.86 -20.49
C PRO A 384 -21.87 20.52 -21.37
N GLU A 385 -20.72 20.25 -20.77
CA GLU A 385 -19.50 19.90 -21.52
C GLU A 385 -19.42 18.40 -21.76
N ASN A 386 -19.25 17.61 -20.68
CA ASN A 386 -19.20 16.16 -20.70
C ASN A 386 -19.53 15.60 -19.32
N ILE A 387 -20.04 14.38 -19.28
CA ILE A 387 -20.24 13.64 -18.03
C ILE A 387 -18.84 13.27 -17.47
N PRO A 388 -18.54 13.60 -16.19
CA PRO A 388 -17.26 13.28 -15.58
C PRO A 388 -16.97 11.79 -15.63
N GLU A 389 -15.72 11.41 -15.93
CA GLU A 389 -15.28 10.02 -15.76
C GLU A 389 -15.07 9.68 -14.28
N ASP A 390 -14.71 10.68 -13.47
CA ASP A 390 -14.54 10.51 -12.04
C ASP A 390 -15.89 10.25 -11.36
N THR A 391 -15.97 9.11 -10.68
CA THR A 391 -17.22 8.66 -10.06
C THR A 391 -17.59 9.54 -8.86
N VAL A 392 -16.62 10.11 -8.15
CA VAL A 392 -16.89 10.98 -7.00
C VAL A 392 -17.51 12.29 -7.47
N GLU A 393 -16.93 12.93 -8.49
CA GLU A 393 -17.41 14.19 -9.08
C GLU A 393 -18.83 14.05 -9.63
N PHE A 394 -19.11 12.94 -10.33
CA PHE A 394 -20.45 12.64 -10.82
C PHE A 394 -21.47 12.60 -9.67
N TRP A 395 -21.22 11.82 -8.62
CA TRP A 395 -22.15 11.69 -7.50
C TRP A 395 -22.26 12.96 -6.65
N GLN A 396 -21.19 13.77 -6.56
CA GLN A 396 -21.22 15.09 -5.93
C GLN A 396 -22.19 16.04 -6.63
N LYS A 397 -22.33 15.94 -7.95
CA LYS A 397 -23.34 16.71 -8.68
C LYS A 397 -24.73 16.11 -8.54
N VAL A 398 -24.87 14.78 -8.70
CA VAL A 398 -26.17 14.08 -8.64
C VAL A 398 -26.90 14.29 -7.30
N ILE A 399 -26.18 14.26 -6.17
CA ILE A 399 -26.80 14.46 -4.85
C ILE A 399 -27.38 15.87 -4.67
N THR A 400 -26.95 16.84 -5.48
CA THR A 400 -27.44 18.23 -5.40
C THR A 400 -28.68 18.49 -6.24
N LEU A 401 -29.08 17.55 -7.10
CA LEU A 401 -30.23 17.69 -7.98
C LEU A 401 -31.52 17.76 -7.17
N LYS A 402 -32.32 18.79 -7.45
CA LYS A 402 -33.58 19.07 -6.75
C LYS A 402 -34.75 19.08 -7.72
N ASN A 403 -35.91 18.68 -7.24
CA ASN A 403 -37.17 18.90 -7.95
C ASN A 403 -37.64 20.35 -7.78
N ALA A 404 -38.74 20.71 -8.45
CA ALA A 404 -39.37 22.03 -8.34
C ALA A 404 -39.80 22.40 -6.91
N ALA A 405 -40.02 21.40 -6.04
CA ALA A 405 -40.33 21.59 -4.63
C ALA A 405 -39.07 21.72 -3.72
N GLY A 406 -37.87 21.73 -4.31
CA GLY A 406 -36.60 21.87 -3.59
C GLY A 406 -36.11 20.60 -2.88
N GLN A 407 -36.80 19.46 -3.06
CA GLN A 407 -36.41 18.17 -2.49
C GLN A 407 -35.32 17.52 -3.33
N LEU A 408 -34.36 16.87 -2.65
CA LEU A 408 -33.28 16.13 -3.32
C LEU A 408 -33.84 14.90 -4.02
N LEU A 409 -33.65 14.81 -5.34
CA LEU A 409 -34.20 13.74 -6.17
C LEU A 409 -33.49 12.40 -5.94
N TYR A 410 -32.16 12.42 -5.84
CA TYR A 410 -31.31 11.21 -5.90
C TYR A 410 -30.51 10.99 -4.61
N LYS A 411 -31.08 11.38 -3.46
CA LYS A 411 -30.37 11.36 -2.17
C LYS A 411 -29.91 9.95 -1.79
N ASP A 412 -30.80 8.97 -1.78
CA ASP A 412 -30.55 7.62 -1.26
C ASP A 412 -29.55 6.88 -2.12
N ILE A 413 -29.72 6.94 -3.45
CA ILE A 413 -28.77 6.32 -4.38
C ILE A 413 -27.39 6.98 -4.33
N SER A 414 -27.33 8.30 -4.12
CA SER A 414 -26.04 9.00 -3.96
C SER A 414 -25.37 8.63 -2.65
N LEU A 415 -26.11 8.52 -1.54
CA LEU A 415 -25.56 8.06 -0.26
C LEU A 415 -25.06 6.61 -0.34
N PHE A 416 -25.78 5.74 -1.06
CA PHE A 416 -25.32 4.39 -1.37
C PHE A 416 -24.01 4.41 -2.17
N ALA A 417 -23.93 5.25 -3.20
CA ALA A 417 -22.71 5.40 -3.98
C ALA A 417 -21.53 5.91 -3.12
N PHE A 418 -21.75 6.93 -2.28
CA PHE A 418 -20.73 7.43 -1.36
C PHE A 418 -20.31 6.39 -0.32
N ALA A 419 -21.23 5.58 0.18
CA ALA A 419 -20.89 4.49 1.09
C ALA A 419 -19.93 3.47 0.42
N LEU A 420 -20.14 3.13 -0.85
CA LEU A 420 -19.20 2.30 -1.61
C LEU A 420 -17.86 3.01 -1.89
N LEU A 421 -17.89 4.30 -2.24
CA LEU A 421 -16.69 5.09 -2.55
C LEU A 421 -15.83 5.40 -1.31
N THR A 422 -16.43 5.41 -0.11
CA THR A 422 -15.74 5.60 1.17
C THR A 422 -15.09 4.32 1.69
N LEU A 423 -15.36 3.16 1.09
CA LEU A 423 -14.70 1.91 1.48
C LEU A 423 -13.17 2.08 1.43
N PRO A 424 -12.46 1.51 2.41
CA PRO A 424 -11.02 1.54 2.44
C PRO A 424 -10.50 0.78 1.23
N SER A 425 -9.40 1.27 0.69
CA SER A 425 -8.94 0.84 -0.62
C SER A 425 -7.47 0.44 -0.62
N SER A 426 -6.70 1.02 0.30
CA SER A 426 -5.37 0.55 0.71
C SER A 426 -5.03 1.13 2.09
N ASN A 427 -3.95 0.66 2.70
CA ASN A 427 -3.38 1.29 3.90
C ASN A 427 -2.43 2.46 3.58
N ALA A 428 -2.33 2.91 2.32
CA ALA A 428 -1.35 3.93 1.91
C ALA A 428 -1.52 5.26 2.67
N ALA A 429 -2.74 5.57 3.11
CA ALA A 429 -3.02 6.71 4.00
C ALA A 429 -2.28 6.60 5.33
N VAL A 430 -2.30 5.41 5.93
CA VAL A 430 -1.66 5.12 7.20
C VAL A 430 -0.14 5.13 7.03
N GLU A 431 0.39 4.54 5.94
CA GLU A 431 1.82 4.63 5.62
C GLU A 431 2.31 6.08 5.46
N ARG A 432 1.51 6.95 4.81
CA ARG A 432 1.79 8.39 4.72
C ARG A 432 1.79 9.07 6.09
N SER A 433 0.90 8.66 6.99
CA SER A 433 0.82 9.20 8.35
C SER A 433 2.05 8.80 9.17
N PHE A 434 2.48 7.53 9.09
CA PHE A 434 3.75 7.09 9.67
C PHE A 434 4.97 7.77 9.04
N SER A 435 4.94 8.06 7.73
CA SER A 435 6.01 8.83 7.08
C SER A 435 6.09 10.25 7.65
N MET A 436 4.94 10.92 7.82
CA MET A 436 4.84 12.23 8.45
C MET A 436 5.34 12.19 9.90
N MET A 437 4.98 11.15 10.66
CA MET A 437 5.47 10.91 12.01
C MET A 437 7.00 10.82 12.05
N ASN A 438 7.63 10.06 11.15
CA ASN A 438 9.10 9.94 11.07
C ASN A 438 9.79 11.29 10.75
N ILE A 439 9.10 12.23 10.09
CA ILE A 439 9.63 13.59 9.85
C ILE A 439 9.53 14.45 11.11
N VAL A 440 8.44 14.29 11.89
CA VAL A 440 8.21 15.05 13.13
C VAL A 440 9.13 14.53 14.25
N LYS A 441 9.12 13.21 14.49
CA LYS A 441 10.02 12.50 15.39
C LYS A 441 11.38 12.28 14.73
N SER A 442 12.16 13.35 14.67
CA SER A 442 13.57 13.32 14.25
C SER A 442 14.47 12.75 15.35
N LYS A 443 15.73 12.42 15.02
CA LYS A 443 16.75 12.00 16.00
C LYS A 443 16.90 12.98 17.19
N LEU A 444 16.73 14.28 16.95
CA LEU A 444 16.80 15.33 17.98
C LEU A 444 15.49 15.53 18.77
N ARG A 445 14.39 14.89 18.35
CA ARG A 445 13.04 15.03 18.92
C ARG A 445 12.40 13.66 19.14
N ASN A 446 13.20 12.69 19.58
CA ASN A 446 12.77 11.29 19.75
C ASN A 446 11.93 11.07 21.02
N GLN A 447 12.08 11.92 22.04
CA GLN A 447 11.31 11.87 23.29
C GLN A 447 10.03 12.74 23.25
N MET A 448 9.52 13.06 22.06
CA MET A 448 8.27 13.82 21.94
C MET A 448 7.09 13.02 22.47
N MET A 449 6.34 13.59 23.43
CA MET A 449 5.11 13.00 23.96
C MET A 449 4.06 12.77 22.87
N LEU A 450 3.26 11.72 23.03
CA LEU A 450 2.27 11.29 22.04
C LEU A 450 1.23 12.38 21.75
N ASN A 451 0.77 13.12 22.75
CA ASN A 451 -0.20 14.20 22.58
C ASN A 451 0.32 15.29 21.63
N LEU A 452 1.55 15.77 21.86
CA LEU A 452 2.18 16.77 21.00
C LEU A 452 2.43 16.21 19.58
N LEU A 453 2.86 14.96 19.48
CA LEU A 453 3.04 14.28 18.20
C LEU A 453 1.73 14.22 17.41
N ASN A 454 0.64 13.81 18.05
CA ASN A 454 -0.69 13.75 17.46
C ASN A 454 -1.14 15.13 16.98
N SER A 455 -1.02 16.17 17.80
CA SER A 455 -1.39 17.53 17.40
C SER A 455 -0.61 18.02 16.17
N ILE A 456 0.72 17.81 16.13
CA ILE A 456 1.55 18.23 14.99
C ILE A 456 1.18 17.45 13.73
N VAL A 457 1.02 16.12 13.82
CA VAL A 457 0.66 15.29 12.67
C VAL A 457 -0.75 15.62 12.18
N PHE A 458 -1.70 15.87 13.09
CA PHE A 458 -3.06 16.29 12.76
C PHE A 458 -3.07 17.59 11.96
N ILE A 459 -2.36 18.63 12.42
CA ILE A 459 -2.26 19.92 11.70
C ILE A 459 -1.64 19.74 10.32
N ARG A 460 -0.52 18.98 10.24
CA ARG A 460 0.16 18.74 8.97
C ARG A 460 -0.69 17.92 8.00
N ALA A 461 -1.43 16.93 8.50
CA ALA A 461 -2.36 16.14 7.71
C ALA A 461 -3.51 17.02 7.21
N TYR A 462 -4.07 17.89 8.06
CA TYR A 462 -5.11 18.84 7.68
C TYR A 462 -4.65 19.80 6.58
N PHE A 463 -3.45 20.39 6.71
CA PHE A 463 -2.89 21.26 5.67
C PHE A 463 -2.67 20.53 4.35
N ASN A 464 -2.17 19.28 4.41
CA ASN A 464 -1.96 18.48 3.21
C ASN A 464 -3.28 18.14 2.50
N VAL A 465 -4.31 17.72 3.25
CA VAL A 465 -5.63 17.37 2.68
C VAL A 465 -6.32 18.58 2.05
N ASN A 466 -6.18 19.76 2.64
CA ASN A 466 -6.80 20.99 2.12
C ASN A 466 -5.89 21.80 1.19
N SER A 467 -4.70 21.28 0.85
CA SER A 467 -3.69 21.99 0.04
C SER A 467 -3.35 23.40 0.56
N ILE A 468 -3.32 23.56 1.88
CA ILE A 468 -3.01 24.82 2.55
C ILE A 468 -1.50 24.89 2.82
N CYS A 469 -0.86 25.99 2.41
CA CYS A 469 0.53 26.26 2.80
C CYS A 469 0.56 26.90 4.19
N CYS A 470 1.59 26.61 4.98
CA CYS A 470 1.78 27.27 6.29
C CYS A 470 1.87 28.80 6.20
N LYS A 471 2.26 29.34 5.04
CA LYS A 471 2.33 30.78 4.78
C LYS A 471 0.98 31.44 4.50
N SER A 472 0.00 30.64 4.07
CA SER A 472 -1.34 31.12 3.70
C SER A 472 -2.40 30.73 4.73
N PHE A 473 -1.98 30.15 5.85
CA PHE A 473 -2.90 29.76 6.91
C PHE A 473 -3.26 30.98 7.75
N GLU A 474 -4.55 31.31 7.77
CA GLU A 474 -5.10 32.35 8.62
C GLU A 474 -5.84 31.71 9.81
N PRO A 475 -5.35 31.89 11.06
CA PRO A 475 -6.05 31.40 12.24
C PRO A 475 -7.41 32.06 12.39
N THR A 476 -8.42 31.28 12.80
CA THR A 476 -9.75 31.84 13.06
C THR A 476 -9.78 32.62 14.37
N LYS A 477 -10.80 33.49 14.54
CA LYS A 477 -11.02 34.20 15.81
C LYS A 477 -11.14 33.22 17.00
N ASP A 478 -11.74 32.06 16.78
CA ASP A 478 -11.88 31.01 17.79
C ASP A 478 -10.53 30.38 18.16
N MET A 479 -9.59 30.26 17.22
CA MET A 479 -8.24 29.79 17.51
C MET A 479 -7.47 30.81 18.37
N PHE A 480 -7.61 32.10 18.07
CA PHE A 480 -7.03 33.15 18.90
C PHE A 480 -7.65 33.19 20.29
N SER A 481 -8.96 33.03 20.41
CA SER A 481 -9.63 33.01 21.73
C SER A 481 -9.24 31.79 22.55
N ALA A 482 -8.95 30.66 21.92
CA ALA A 482 -8.42 29.46 22.57
C ALA A 482 -6.95 29.58 22.99
N PHE A 483 -6.18 30.52 22.40
CA PHE A 483 -4.79 30.79 22.78
C PHE A 483 -4.71 31.65 24.05
N ASN A 484 -5.03 31.04 25.19
CA ASN A 484 -5.04 31.69 26.51
C ASN A 484 -4.42 30.78 27.58
N SER A 485 -4.33 31.28 28.82
CA SER A 485 -3.68 30.58 29.94
C SER A 485 -4.28 29.20 30.27
N LYS A 486 -5.52 28.91 29.87
CA LYS A 486 -6.14 27.58 30.05
C LYS A 486 -5.40 26.47 29.30
N MET A 487 -4.61 26.81 28.27
CA MET A 487 -3.78 25.83 27.56
C MET A 487 -2.77 25.11 28.46
N TYR A 488 -2.36 25.72 29.58
CA TYR A 488 -1.39 25.15 30.51
C TYR A 488 -2.05 24.42 31.69
N GLN A 489 -3.38 24.47 31.82
CA GLN A 489 -4.09 23.95 33.00
C GLN A 489 -4.41 22.46 32.92
N ASN A 490 -4.26 21.80 31.76
CA ASN A 490 -4.77 20.44 31.50
C ASN A 490 -3.75 19.28 31.65
N ASN A 491 -2.61 19.47 32.31
CA ASN A 491 -1.57 18.43 32.41
C ASN A 491 -1.42 17.77 33.79
N SER A 492 -2.29 18.06 34.77
CA SER A 492 -2.14 17.53 36.15
C SER A 492 -2.91 16.23 36.47
N GLU A 493 -3.65 15.63 35.53
CA GLU A 493 -4.52 14.47 35.81
C GLU A 493 -4.24 13.20 34.98
N ILE A 494 -3.11 13.11 34.28
CA ILE A 494 -2.66 11.82 33.72
C ILE A 494 -1.58 11.27 34.65
N SER A 495 -2.01 10.47 35.62
CA SER A 495 -1.13 9.63 36.43
C SER A 495 -0.64 8.47 35.56
N ASP A 496 0.54 8.63 34.97
CA ASP A 496 1.31 7.50 34.47
C ASP A 496 1.97 6.81 35.67
N VAL A 497 1.67 5.52 35.84
CA VAL A 497 2.26 4.66 36.87
C VAL A 497 3.71 4.38 36.50
N ASP A 498 4.61 4.91 37.33
CA ASP A 498 6.01 4.59 37.64
C ASP A 498 7.03 4.35 36.50
N ASP A 499 8.05 5.21 36.44
CA ASP A 499 9.41 4.77 36.79
C ASP A 499 10.26 5.95 37.32
N ASP A 500 11.04 5.67 38.37
CA ASP A 500 11.81 6.59 39.20
C ASP A 500 12.72 7.55 38.42
N THR A 501 12.63 8.86 38.71
CA THR A 501 13.79 9.76 38.93
C THR A 501 13.33 11.17 39.32
N ASN A 502 13.64 11.55 40.57
CA ASN A 502 13.72 12.92 41.11
C ASN A 502 12.72 13.96 40.59
N ASN A 503 11.63 14.14 41.34
CA ASN A 503 10.82 15.35 41.36
C ASN A 503 11.71 16.60 41.50
N ILE A 504 11.96 17.28 40.39
CA ILE A 504 12.35 18.69 40.36
C ILE A 504 11.23 19.39 39.60
N ASN A 505 10.51 20.25 40.32
CA ASN A 505 9.31 20.93 39.86
C ASN A 505 9.69 22.08 38.90
N TYR A 506 10.09 21.76 37.67
CA TYR A 506 10.52 22.75 36.66
C TYR A 506 9.43 23.77 36.27
N VAL A 507 8.17 23.52 36.62
CA VAL A 507 7.05 24.43 36.31
C VAL A 507 7.08 25.68 37.19
N ASP A 508 7.52 25.56 38.44
CA ASP A 508 7.58 26.70 39.37
C ASP A 508 8.74 27.65 39.02
N ASP A 509 9.88 27.11 38.55
CA ASP A 509 11.06 27.92 38.18
C ASP A 509 10.82 28.77 36.90
N VAL A 510 10.03 28.28 35.95
CA VAL A 510 9.70 29.02 34.72
C VAL A 510 8.71 30.15 35.01
N ILE A 511 7.79 29.95 35.97
CA ILE A 511 6.86 31.01 36.41
C ILE A 511 7.61 32.07 37.23
N LEU A 512 8.60 31.67 38.04
CA LEU A 512 9.45 32.61 38.78
C LEU A 512 10.28 33.49 37.83
N LEU A 513 10.89 32.91 36.79
CA LEU A 513 11.73 33.64 35.84
C LEU A 513 10.93 34.67 35.00
N CYS A 514 9.67 34.36 34.69
CA CYS A 514 8.78 35.28 33.97
C CYS A 514 8.31 36.46 34.84
N ASN A 515 8.18 36.25 36.16
CA ASN A 515 7.74 37.30 37.09
C ASN A 515 8.88 38.24 37.52
N GLU A 516 10.15 37.83 37.38
CA GLU A 516 11.31 38.69 37.68
C GLU A 516 11.76 39.58 36.51
N THR A 517 11.11 39.48 35.35
CA THR A 517 11.49 40.22 34.12
C THR A 517 10.40 41.14 33.56
N LEU A 518 9.40 41.50 34.37
CA LEU A 518 8.36 42.49 34.06
C LEU A 518 8.40 43.71 34.98
#